data_AF-A0A6G1YRG9-F1
#
_entry.id   AF-A0A6G1YRG9-F1
#
_cell.length_a   1.000
_cell.length_b   1.000
_cell.length_c   1.000
_cell.angle_alpha   90.00
_cell.angle_beta   90.00
_cell.angle_gamma   90.00
#
_symmetry.space_group_name_H-M   'P 1'
#
loop_
_entity.id
_entity.type
_entity.pdbx_description
1 polymer ?
#
loop_
_entity_poly.entity_id
_entity_poly.type
_entity_poly.pdbx_seq_one_letter_code
_entity_poly.pdbx_strand_id
1 'polypeptide(L)' 'MLELNHTEGSSDTSNDEDDNSTNNSKHDFKVTPWEVEGEIDYNKLVAQFGTQPITSEIIERIKQVTGEVHPMLK' A
#
# COMPACT_ATOMS: atom_id res chain seq x y z
N MET A 1 -35.09 24.97 -47.68
CA MET A 1 -34.12 25.74 -48.50
C MET A 1 -32.93 25.99 -47.58
N LEU A 2 -31.73 25.57 -48.03
CA LEU A 2 -30.37 25.52 -47.42
C LEU A 2 -30.13 26.34 -46.13
N GLU A 3 -29.32 25.88 -45.16
CA GLU A 3 -27.85 25.79 -45.28
C GLU A 3 -27.20 24.57 -44.59
N LEU A 4 -26.19 24.01 -45.26
CA LEU A 4 -25.32 22.91 -44.86
C LEU A 4 -24.09 23.43 -44.11
N ASN A 5 -23.98 23.14 -42.82
CA ASN A 5 -22.78 23.30 -42.02
C ASN A 5 -21.90 22.04 -42.17
N HIS A 6 -20.81 22.19 -42.93
CA HIS A 6 -19.69 21.25 -42.94
C HIS A 6 -18.91 21.41 -41.64
N THR A 7 -18.86 20.36 -40.81
CA THR A 7 -17.79 20.20 -39.82
C THR A 7 -17.22 18.81 -40.00
N GLU A 8 -16.03 18.74 -40.58
CA GLU A 8 -15.22 17.53 -40.63
C GLU A 8 -14.85 17.16 -39.19
N GLY A 9 -15.63 16.26 -38.59
CA GLY A 9 -15.29 15.56 -37.35
C GLY A 9 -14.53 14.31 -37.73
N SER A 10 -13.20 14.33 -37.59
CA SER A 10 -12.54 13.90 -36.36
C SER A 10 -12.34 12.39 -36.38
N SER A 11 -11.15 12.02 -36.87
CA SER A 11 -10.38 10.82 -36.53
C SER A 11 -11.11 9.74 -35.74
N ASP A 12 -11.32 8.59 -36.40
CA ASP A 12 -11.33 7.29 -35.73
C ASP A 12 -10.00 7.14 -34.97
N THR A 13 -9.99 7.59 -33.73
CA THR A 13 -8.98 7.18 -32.76
C THR A 13 -9.57 5.96 -32.08
N SER A 14 -9.22 4.78 -32.60
CA SER A 14 -9.29 3.54 -31.84
C SER A 14 -8.37 3.73 -30.64
N ASN A 15 -8.93 4.25 -29.54
CA ASN A 15 -8.31 4.17 -28.24
C ASN A 15 -8.48 2.73 -27.78
N ASP A 16 -7.60 1.87 -28.30
CA ASP A 16 -7.22 0.66 -27.59
C ASP A 16 -6.54 1.13 -26.30
N GLU A 17 -7.34 1.40 -25.27
CA GLU A 17 -6.87 1.48 -23.89
C GLU A 17 -6.42 0.07 -23.49
N ASP A 18 -5.24 -0.31 -23.99
CA ASP A 18 -4.47 -1.43 -23.49
C ASP A 18 -3.94 -1.01 -22.10
N ASP A 19 -4.82 -1.14 -21.10
CA ASP A 19 -4.47 -1.13 -19.67
C ASP A 19 -3.58 -2.34 -19.40
N ASN A 20 -2.31 -2.23 -19.80
CA ASN A 20 -1.31 -3.21 -19.48
C ASN A 20 -0.01 -2.56 -19.03
N SER A 21 -0.06 -1.98 -17.84
CA SER A 21 1.09 -2.02 -16.95
C SER A 21 0.68 -1.85 -15.50
N THR A 22 -0.17 -2.76 -15.01
CA THR A 22 -0.15 -3.07 -13.57
C THR A 22 1.16 -3.84 -13.29
N ASN A 23 2.27 -3.09 -13.29
CA ASN A 23 3.51 -3.54 -12.68
C ASN A 23 3.31 -3.49 -11.16
N ASN A 24 2.55 -4.45 -10.64
CA ASN A 24 2.56 -4.74 -9.22
C ASN A 24 3.94 -5.34 -8.92
N SER A 25 4.93 -4.47 -8.72
CA SER A 25 6.22 -4.80 -8.15
C SER A 25 5.97 -5.31 -6.74
N LYS A 26 5.57 -6.59 -6.64
CA LYS A 26 5.62 -7.38 -5.42
C LYS A 26 7.09 -7.44 -5.03
N HIS A 27 7.53 -6.48 -4.24
CA HIS A 27 8.73 -6.64 -3.44
C HIS A 27 8.39 -7.68 -2.38
N ASP A 28 8.74 -8.93 -2.68
CA ASP A 28 8.73 -10.02 -1.71
C ASP A 28 9.90 -9.77 -0.74
N PHE A 29 9.61 -9.79 0.57
CA PHE A 29 10.63 -9.73 1.61
C PHE A 29 10.75 -11.09 2.30
N LYS A 30 11.94 -11.38 2.83
CA LYS A 30 12.22 -12.62 3.57
C LYS A 30 12.68 -12.25 4.98
N VAL A 31 11.99 -12.80 5.97
CA VAL A 31 12.35 -12.64 7.39
C VAL A 31 12.46 -14.03 8.01
N THR A 32 13.65 -14.34 8.50
CA THR A 32 13.95 -15.56 9.24
C THR A 32 14.79 -15.19 10.47
N PRO A 33 14.97 -16.10 11.45
CA PRO A 33 15.84 -15.81 12.61
C PRO A 33 17.29 -15.48 12.27
N TRP A 34 17.75 -15.77 11.05
CA TRP A 34 19.14 -15.63 10.62
C TRP A 34 19.35 -14.61 9.50
N GLU A 35 18.32 -14.38 8.68
CA GLU A 35 18.41 -13.59 7.46
C GLU A 35 17.19 -12.68 7.32
N VAL A 36 17.44 -11.45 6.88
CA VAL A 36 16.43 -10.44 6.57
C VAL A 36 16.79 -9.80 5.23
N GLU A 37 15.90 -9.88 4.25
CA GLU A 37 16.13 -9.42 2.87
C GLU A 37 14.90 -8.69 2.32
N GLY A 38 15.14 -7.64 1.52
CA GLY A 38 14.10 -6.85 0.86
C GLY A 38 13.53 -5.70 1.69
N GLU A 39 12.60 -4.95 1.10
CA GLU A 39 11.85 -3.89 1.78
C GLU A 39 10.71 -4.51 2.60
N ILE A 40 10.77 -4.35 3.92
CA ILE A 40 9.84 -5.02 4.83
C ILE A 40 8.55 -4.21 4.97
N ASP A 41 7.45 -4.83 4.55
CA ASP A 41 6.11 -4.37 4.87
C ASP A 41 5.67 -5.00 6.21
N TYR A 42 5.81 -4.23 7.30
CA TYR A 42 5.47 -4.69 8.64
C TYR A 42 3.99 -5.09 8.78
N ASN A 43 3.07 -4.50 8.01
CA ASN A 43 1.66 -4.88 8.07
C ASN A 43 1.46 -6.31 7.54
N LYS A 44 2.11 -6.63 6.42
CA LYS A 44 2.12 -8.00 5.88
C LYS A 44 2.85 -8.96 6.82
N LEU A 45 3.96 -8.53 7.42
CA LEU A 45 4.73 -9.37 8.36
C LEU A 45 3.90 -9.75 9.58
N VAL A 46 3.19 -8.80 10.18
CA VAL A 46 2.27 -9.05 11.30
C VAL A 46 1.17 -10.05 10.90
N ALA A 47 0.58 -9.89 9.72
CA ALA A 47 -0.43 -10.81 9.21
C ALA A 47 0.12 -12.22 8.93
N GLN A 48 1.32 -12.34 8.37
CA GLN A 48 1.99 -13.62 8.09
C GLN A 48 2.34 -14.39 9.36
N PHE A 49 2.82 -13.70 10.39
CA PHE A 49 3.20 -14.30 11.66
C PHE A 49 2.02 -14.47 12.63
N GLY A 50 0.86 -13.89 12.31
CA GLY A 50 -0.33 -13.96 13.15
C GLY A 50 -0.19 -13.22 14.48
N THR A 51 0.62 -12.16 14.52
CA THR A 51 0.83 -11.35 15.73
C THR A 51 -0.18 -10.21 15.82
N GLN A 52 -0.17 -9.51 16.95
CA GLN A 52 -1.03 -8.37 17.18
C GLN A 52 -0.21 -7.08 17.08
N PRO A 53 -0.70 -6.05 16.37
CA PRO A 53 -0.07 -4.74 16.40
C PRO A 53 -0.16 -4.14 17.80
N ILE A 54 0.84 -3.33 18.16
CA ILE A 54 0.84 -2.60 19.43
C ILE A 54 -0.09 -1.40 19.28
N THR A 55 -1.23 -1.42 19.98
CA THR A 55 -2.22 -0.34 19.95
C THR A 55 -1.93 0.72 21.01
N SER A 56 -2.52 1.91 20.85
CA SER A 56 -2.45 2.98 21.85
C SER A 56 -2.98 2.55 23.22
N GLU A 57 -4.00 1.68 23.25
CA GLU A 57 -4.54 1.12 24.49
C GLU A 57 -3.51 0.27 25.24
N ILE A 58 -2.71 -0.53 24.52
CA ILE A 58 -1.61 -1.31 25.12
C ILE A 58 -0.54 -0.37 25.67
N ILE A 59 -0.20 0.70 24.94
CA ILE A 59 0.80 1.69 25.38
C ILE A 59 0.33 2.43 26.64
N GLU A 60 -0.95 2.82 26.70
CA GLU A 60 -1.55 3.44 27.88
C GLU A 60 -1.54 2.50 29.08
N ARG A 61 -1.89 1.22 28.87
CA ARG A 61 -1.83 0.20 29.92
C ARG A 61 -0.41 0.02 30.46
N ILE A 62 0.61 -0.01 29.59
CA ILE A 62 2.01 -0.07 30.01
C ILE A 62 2.33 1.15 30.88
N LYS A 63 2.01 2.36 30.41
CA LYS A 63 2.22 3.62 31.15
C LYS A 63 1.55 3.62 32.53
N GLN A 64 0.34 3.09 32.64
CA GLN A 64 -0.39 3.01 33.91
C GLN A 64 0.31 2.09 34.92
N VAL A 65 0.93 1.00 34.46
CA VAL A 65 1.59 0.01 35.31
C VAL A 65 3.02 0.42 35.67
N THR A 66 3.78 0.98 34.72
CA THR A 66 5.20 1.29 34.88
C THR A 66 5.48 2.75 35.21
N GLY A 67 4.53 3.67 34.96
CA GLY A 67 4.68 5.12 35.12
C GLY A 67 5.35 5.82 33.93
N GLU A 68 6.04 5.07 33.05
CA GLU A 68 6.77 5.60 31.90
C GLU A 68 6.68 4.71 30.67
N VAL A 69 6.85 5.30 29.48
CA VAL A 69 6.82 4.60 28.19
C VAL A 69 8.15 4.80 27.47
N HIS A 70 8.78 3.69 27.07
CA HIS A 70 10.01 3.71 26.30
C HIS A 70 9.83 4.43 24.96
N PRO A 71 10.78 5.26 24.47
CA PRO A 71 10.62 6.03 23.24
C PRO A 71 10.30 5.22 21.99
N MET A 72 10.73 3.95 21.91
CA MET A 72 10.44 3.06 20.77
C MET A 72 8.98 2.58 20.70
N LEU A 73 8.17 2.86 21.72
CA LEU A 73 6.74 2.52 21.79
C LEU A 73 5.84 3.74 21.60
N LYS A 74 6.41 4.90 21.24
CA LYS A 74 5.68 6.15 20.98
C LYS A 74 5.44 6.36 19.50
#